data_AF-A0A7Y2XRH6-F1
#
_entry.id   AF-A0A7Y2XRH6-F1
#
_cell.length_a   1.000
_cell.length_b   1.000
_cell.length_c   1.000
_cell.angle_alpha   90.00
_cell.angle_beta   90.00
_cell.angle_gamma   90.00
#
_symmetry.space_group_name_H-M   'P 1'
#
loop_
_entity.id
_entity.type
_entity.pdbx_description
1 polymer ?
#
loop_
_entity_poly.entity_id
_entity_poly.type
_entity_poly.pdbx_seq_one_letter_code
_entity_poly.pdbx_strand_id
1 'polypeptide(L)'
;MFRKSIRRSEAGSGSLSAVSADRHLLYQQSVQDVEAEIDFVEQTWSELRRRPAEHLREDFCGTANTACEWVKRDVNHYATGIDLEQSVLDWGRQHNLSELDAGQLRRIELLNGDVLKARPGLADIILAMNFSYYLFLKRDELRAYFASALQGLVADGILSLDAYGGYEAPM
;
A
#
# COMPACT_ATOMS: atom_id res chain seq x y z
N MET A 1 11.88 -12.03 18.49
CA MET A 1 10.71 -12.92 18.70
C MET A 1 9.50 -12.02 18.91
N PHE A 2 8.92 -11.51 17.82
CA PHE A 2 7.85 -10.51 17.88
C PHE A 2 6.50 -11.24 17.94
N ARG A 3 5.78 -11.08 19.05
CA ARG A 3 4.40 -11.53 19.18
C ARG A 3 3.50 -10.43 18.65
N LYS A 4 2.90 -10.65 17.48
CA LYS A 4 1.82 -9.83 16.91
C LYS A 4 0.70 -9.74 17.95
N SER A 5 0.42 -8.54 18.46
CA SER A 5 -0.76 -8.31 19.31
C SER A 5 -1.97 -8.21 18.38
N ILE A 6 -2.55 -9.36 18.07
CA ILE A 6 -3.78 -9.42 17.28
C ILE A 6 -4.88 -8.80 18.15
N ARG A 7 -5.24 -7.54 17.89
CA ARG A 7 -6.49 -6.98 18.40
C ARG A 7 -7.61 -7.80 17.76
N ARG A 8 -8.22 -8.68 18.55
CA ARG A 8 -9.48 -9.33 18.18
C ARG A 8 -10.54 -8.23 18.11
N SER A 9 -10.97 -7.86 16.91
CA SER A 9 -12.27 -7.23 16.73
C SER A 9 -13.32 -8.19 17.28
N GLU A 10 -14.26 -7.71 18.10
CA GLU A 10 -15.44 -8.48 18.50
C GLU A 10 -16.30 -8.74 17.27
N ALA A 11 -15.98 -9.80 16.52
CA ALA A 11 -16.86 -10.34 15.52
C ALA A 11 -18.09 -10.88 16.25
N GLY A 12 -19.26 -10.32 15.93
CA GLY A 12 -20.54 -10.89 16.33
C GLY A 12 -20.56 -12.40 16.07
N SER A 13 -21.19 -13.14 16.97
CA SER A 13 -21.16 -14.60 17.12
C SER A 13 -21.73 -15.43 15.97
N GLY A 14 -21.71 -14.94 14.73
CA GLY A 14 -22.03 -15.71 13.53
C GLY A 14 -20.78 -16.39 12.97
N SER A 15 -20.84 -17.69 12.72
CA SER A 15 -19.78 -18.41 12.00
C SER A 15 -19.53 -17.77 10.63
N LEU A 16 -18.27 -17.49 10.30
CA LEU A 16 -17.89 -17.07 8.94
C LEU A 16 -18.38 -18.10 7.92
N SER A 17 -19.08 -17.65 6.89
CA SER A 17 -19.55 -18.47 5.77
C SER A 17 -19.14 -17.82 4.45
N ALA A 18 -19.13 -18.56 3.35
CA ALA A 18 -18.81 -18.00 2.04
C ALA A 18 -19.74 -16.84 1.62
N VAL A 19 -20.96 -16.77 2.18
CA VAL A 19 -21.94 -15.71 1.89
C VAL A 19 -21.75 -14.48 2.78
N SER A 20 -21.27 -14.66 4.01
CA SER A 20 -21.10 -13.58 5.00
C SER A 20 -19.67 -13.08 5.14
N ALA A 21 -18.70 -13.77 4.52
CA ALA A 21 -17.30 -13.42 4.59
C ALA A 21 -16.98 -12.20 3.73
N ASP A 22 -16.39 -11.18 4.35
CA ASP A 22 -15.87 -10.02 3.64
C ASP A 22 -14.51 -10.37 3.02
N ARG A 23 -14.45 -10.42 1.69
CA ARG A 23 -13.24 -10.76 0.95
C ARG A 23 -12.07 -9.81 1.22
N HIS A 24 -12.34 -8.52 1.45
CA HIS A 24 -11.33 -7.50 1.67
C HIS A 24 -10.71 -7.67 3.06
N LEU A 25 -11.55 -7.87 4.07
CA LEU A 25 -11.08 -8.19 5.42
C LEU A 25 -10.24 -9.48 5.44
N LEU A 26 -10.74 -10.55 4.79
CA LEU A 26 -10.01 -11.81 4.70
C LEU A 26 -8.67 -11.66 3.97
N TYR A 27 -8.62 -10.88 2.89
CA TYR A 27 -7.37 -10.60 2.18
C TYR A 27 -6.37 -9.87 3.08
N GLN A 28 -6.78 -8.77 3.73
CA GLN A 28 -5.89 -8.04 4.63
C GLN A 28 -5.32 -8.94 5.73
N GLN A 29 -6.15 -9.78 6.35
CA GLN A 29 -5.72 -10.67 7.44
C GLN A 29 -4.80 -11.81 6.98
N SER A 30 -4.94 -12.26 5.74
CA SER A 30 -4.18 -13.41 5.22
C SER A 30 -2.92 -13.03 4.46
N VAL A 31 -2.90 -11.85 3.83
CA VAL A 31 -1.82 -11.42 2.93
C VAL A 31 -1.03 -10.25 3.49
N GLN A 32 -1.68 -9.28 4.14
CA GLN A 32 -1.03 -8.04 4.52
C GLN A 32 -0.42 -8.09 5.93
N ASP A 33 0.80 -7.54 6.04
CA ASP A 33 1.45 -7.20 7.30
C ASP A 33 1.98 -5.76 7.18
N VAL A 34 1.04 -4.80 7.24
CA VAL A 34 1.32 -3.39 6.94
C VAL A 34 2.34 -2.79 7.91
N GLU A 35 2.35 -3.24 9.16
CA GLU A 35 3.32 -2.76 10.14
C GLU A 35 4.75 -3.18 9.76
N ALA A 36 4.94 -4.46 9.42
CA ALA A 36 6.25 -4.96 8.99
C ALA A 36 6.67 -4.39 7.63
N GLU A 37 5.72 -4.18 6.72
CA GLU A 37 5.96 -3.54 5.42
C GLU A 37 6.47 -2.11 5.60
N ILE A 38 5.78 -1.29 6.41
CA ILE A 38 6.21 0.09 6.64
C ILE A 38 7.50 0.15 7.46
N ASP A 39 7.73 -0.76 8.42
CA ASP A 39 9.01 -0.87 9.13
C ASP A 39 10.18 -1.07 8.15
N PHE A 40 10.02 -1.99 7.20
CA PHE A 40 11.02 -2.25 6.17
C PHE A 40 11.25 -1.03 5.27
N VAL A 41 10.18 -0.35 4.87
CA VAL A 41 10.24 0.84 4.01
C VAL A 41 10.97 1.99 4.71
N GLU A 42 10.62 2.29 5.96
CA GLU A 42 11.27 3.34 6.76
C GLU A 42 12.75 3.03 7.01
N GLN A 43 13.06 1.77 7.37
CA GLN A 43 14.44 1.34 7.57
C GLN A 43 15.25 1.51 6.29
N THR A 44 14.76 0.98 5.17
CA THR A 44 15.43 1.07 3.86
C THR A 44 15.66 2.53 3.45
N TRP A 45 14.67 3.40 3.67
CA TRP A 45 14.82 4.82 3.41
C TRP A 45 15.93 5.44 4.27
N SER A 46 15.93 5.19 5.57
CA SER A 46 16.91 5.74 6.52
C SER A 46 18.36 5.29 6.22
N GLU A 47 18.55 4.07 5.71
CA GLU A 47 19.85 3.54 5.34
C GLU A 47 20.38 4.17 4.05
N LEU A 48 19.48 4.51 3.13
CA LEU A 48 19.82 4.99 1.79
C LEU A 48 19.78 6.51 1.65
N ARG A 49 19.12 7.22 2.57
CA ARG A 49 18.87 8.67 2.50
C ARG A 49 19.21 9.36 3.82
N ARG A 50 19.53 10.65 3.73
CA ARG A 50 19.99 11.48 4.85
C ARG A 50 18.94 12.49 5.33
N ARG A 51 17.66 12.21 5.04
CA ARG A 51 16.48 13.02 5.40
C ARG A 51 15.30 12.08 5.67
N PRO A 52 14.26 12.49 6.40
CA PRO A 52 13.02 11.71 6.50
C PRO A 52 12.31 11.63 5.14
N ALA A 53 11.54 10.56 4.96
CA ALA A 53 10.52 10.47 3.91
C ALA A 53 9.23 11.10 4.43
N GLU A 54 8.52 11.82 3.59
CA GLU A 54 7.28 12.48 3.93
C GLU A 54 6.14 11.93 3.08
N HIS A 55 6.31 11.83 1.76
CA HIS A 55 5.22 11.41 0.85
C HIS A 55 5.40 9.99 0.32
N LEU A 56 4.47 9.11 0.67
CA LEU A 56 4.34 7.76 0.13
C LEU A 56 3.21 7.69 -0.90
N ARG A 57 3.48 7.14 -2.08
CA ARG A 57 2.47 6.77 -3.07
C ARG A 57 2.34 5.25 -3.10
N GLU A 58 1.15 4.74 -2.85
CA GLU A 58 0.81 3.32 -2.94
C GLU A 58 0.11 3.07 -4.28
N ASP A 59 0.81 2.46 -5.23
CA ASP A 59 0.23 1.98 -6.48
C ASP A 59 -0.49 0.65 -6.25
N PHE A 60 -1.65 0.47 -6.88
CA PHE A 60 -2.54 -0.69 -6.67
C PHE A 60 -2.97 -0.82 -5.21
N CYS A 61 -3.32 0.31 -4.59
CA CYS A 61 -3.49 0.38 -3.14
C CYS A 61 -4.63 -0.49 -2.60
N GLY A 62 -5.56 -0.94 -3.45
CA GLY A 62 -6.72 -1.71 -3.03
C GLY A 62 -7.49 -0.99 -1.92
N THR A 63 -7.47 -1.56 -0.72
CA THR A 63 -8.15 -1.00 0.45
C THR A 63 -7.38 0.12 1.15
N ALA A 64 -6.19 0.50 0.64
CA ALA A 64 -5.30 1.53 1.19
C ALA A 64 -4.84 1.28 2.63
N ASN A 65 -4.70 0.01 3.02
CA ASN A 65 -4.33 -0.35 4.39
C ASN A 65 -2.89 0.10 4.71
N THR A 66 -1.96 -0.10 3.78
CA THR A 66 -0.57 0.35 3.89
C THR A 66 -0.49 1.88 3.94
N ALA A 67 -1.17 2.59 3.04
CA ALA A 67 -1.24 4.05 3.10
C ALA A 67 -1.81 4.57 4.42
N CYS A 68 -2.84 3.92 4.98
CA CYS A 68 -3.38 4.23 6.31
C CYS A 68 -2.36 4.01 7.44
N GLU A 69 -1.58 2.94 7.39
CA GLU A 69 -0.51 2.68 8.36
C GLU A 69 0.58 3.76 8.28
N TRP A 70 1.03 4.11 7.07
CA TRP A 70 2.01 5.18 6.85
C TRP A 70 1.61 6.50 7.51
N VAL A 71 0.39 6.97 7.25
CA VAL A 71 -0.10 8.25 7.78
C VAL A 71 -0.35 8.27 9.28
N LYS A 72 -0.49 7.10 9.92
CA LYS A 72 -0.63 6.99 11.38
C LYS A 72 0.68 7.19 12.12
N ARG A 73 1.82 6.88 11.50
CA ARG A 73 3.14 6.84 12.17
C ARG A 73 3.75 8.20 12.45
N ASP A 74 3.57 9.17 11.55
CA ASP A 74 4.14 10.50 11.72
C ASP A 74 3.18 11.60 11.24
N VAL A 75 3.27 12.77 11.86
CA VAL A 75 2.45 13.94 11.51
C VAL A 75 2.84 14.56 10.17
N ASN A 76 4.06 14.30 9.69
CA ASN A 76 4.60 14.76 8.42
C ASN A 76 4.42 13.72 7.30
N HIS A 77 3.84 12.57 7.59
CA HIS A 77 3.59 11.55 6.56
C HIS A 77 2.36 11.89 5.73
N TYR A 78 2.50 11.96 4.41
CA TYR A 78 1.42 12.09 3.45
C TYR A 78 1.34 10.84 2.60
N ALA A 79 0.12 10.44 2.23
CA ALA A 79 -0.10 9.28 1.39
C ALA A 79 -1.02 9.56 0.20
N THR A 80 -0.70 8.93 -0.93
CA THR A 80 -1.62 8.83 -2.07
C THR A 80 -1.78 7.38 -2.47
N GLY A 81 -2.99 6.82 -2.36
CA GLY A 81 -3.32 5.51 -2.88
C GLY A 81 -3.93 5.60 -4.27
N ILE A 82 -3.51 4.75 -5.21
CA ILE A 82 -4.04 4.69 -6.57
C ILE A 82 -4.55 3.29 -6.86
N ASP A 83 -5.82 3.17 -7.23
CA ASP A 83 -6.40 1.89 -7.66
C ASP A 83 -7.42 2.08 -8.78
N LEU A 84 -7.55 1.08 -9.65
CA LEU A 84 -8.52 1.09 -10.74
C LEU A 84 -9.95 0.79 -10.28
N GLU A 85 -10.12 0.09 -9.16
CA GLU A 85 -11.42 -0.41 -8.75
C GLU A 85 -12.06 0.46 -7.67
N GLN A 86 -12.99 1.33 -8.09
CA GLN A 86 -13.69 2.27 -7.20
C GLN A 86 -14.36 1.56 -6.01
N SER A 87 -14.94 0.37 -6.21
CA SER A 87 -15.62 -0.37 -5.14
C SER A 87 -14.67 -0.80 -4.03
N VAL A 88 -13.41 -1.10 -4.33
CA VAL A 88 -12.38 -1.46 -3.34
C VAL A 88 -11.91 -0.21 -2.61
N LEU A 89 -11.72 0.90 -3.32
CA LEU A 89 -11.40 2.18 -2.69
C LEU A 89 -12.51 2.64 -1.74
N ASP A 90 -13.79 2.49 -2.12
CA ASP A 90 -14.93 2.82 -1.27
C ASP A 90 -15.00 1.95 -0.03
N TRP A 91 -14.72 0.65 -0.17
CA TRP A 91 -14.56 -0.24 0.97
C TRP A 91 -13.43 0.26 1.89
N GLY A 92 -12.27 0.62 1.34
CA GLY A 92 -11.15 1.18 2.10
C GLY A 92 -11.51 2.47 2.85
N ARG A 93 -12.30 3.35 2.23
CA ARG A 93 -12.81 4.57 2.88
C ARG A 93 -13.69 4.25 4.09
N GLN A 94 -14.55 3.25 3.97
CA GLN A 94 -15.52 2.89 5.00
C GLN A 94 -14.93 2.11 6.17
N HIS A 95 -13.81 1.41 5.97
CA HIS A 95 -13.26 0.47 6.96
C HIS A 95 -11.86 0.85 7.47
N ASN A 96 -10.99 1.38 6.60
CA ASN A 96 -9.61 1.71 6.96
C ASN A 96 -9.45 3.20 7.25
N LEU A 97 -9.90 4.07 6.33
CA LEU A 97 -9.78 5.52 6.52
C LEU A 97 -10.73 6.03 7.61
N SER A 98 -11.86 5.36 7.85
CA SER A 98 -12.78 5.70 8.94
C SER A 98 -12.14 5.62 10.33
N GLU A 99 -11.08 4.83 10.48
CA GLU A 99 -10.32 4.66 11.72
C GLU A 99 -9.22 5.72 11.90
N LEU A 100 -9.02 6.61 10.91
CA LEU A 100 -8.08 7.71 10.99
C LEU A 100 -8.69 8.90 11.71
N ASP A 101 -7.87 9.62 12.48
CA ASP A 101 -8.28 10.90 13.03
C ASP A 101 -8.35 11.99 11.95
N ALA A 102 -8.93 13.14 12.28
CA ALA A 102 -9.13 14.23 11.33
C ALA A 102 -7.81 14.78 10.75
N GLY A 103 -6.71 14.75 11.51
CA GLY A 103 -5.39 15.16 11.04
C GLY A 103 -4.82 14.18 10.03
N GLN A 104 -4.89 12.89 10.34
CA GLN A 104 -4.47 11.80 9.47
C GLN A 104 -5.29 11.77 8.17
N LEU A 105 -6.61 11.93 8.24
CA LEU A 105 -7.51 11.99 7.08
C LEU A 105 -7.16 13.10 6.09
N ARG A 106 -6.69 14.26 6.56
CA ARG A 106 -6.30 15.39 5.69
C ARG A 106 -5.01 15.14 4.90
N ARG A 107 -4.26 14.09 5.25
CA ARG A 107 -2.95 13.77 4.67
C ARG A 107 -2.97 12.51 3.81
N ILE A 108 -4.14 11.91 3.58
CA ILE A 108 -4.31 10.76 2.69
C ILE A 108 -5.30 11.09 1.58
N GLU A 109 -4.91 10.77 0.35
CA GLU A 109 -5.77 10.89 -0.83
C GLU A 109 -5.88 9.55 -1.53
N LEU A 110 -7.08 9.19 -1.98
CA LEU A 110 -7.32 7.97 -2.77
C LEU A 110 -7.83 8.35 -4.16
N LEU A 111 -7.08 7.96 -5.18
CA LEU A 111 -7.36 8.24 -6.58
C LEU A 111 -7.88 6.98 -7.28
N ASN A 112 -9.06 7.08 -7.87
CA ASN A 112 -9.53 6.05 -8.79
C ASN A 112 -8.91 6.28 -10.17
N GLY A 113 -7.92 5.46 -10.54
CA GLY A 113 -7.18 5.69 -11.77
C GLY A 113 -6.15 4.62 -12.11
N ASP A 114 -5.69 4.70 -13.35
CA ASP A 114 -4.64 3.86 -13.91
C ASP A 114 -3.27 4.40 -13.47
N VAL A 115 -2.45 3.58 -12.81
CA VAL A 115 -1.10 3.94 -12.33
C VAL A 115 -0.15 4.37 -13.46
N LEU A 116 -0.44 4.03 -14.72
CA LEU A 116 0.29 4.49 -15.90
C LEU A 116 -0.04 5.95 -16.25
N LYS A 117 -1.23 6.42 -15.88
CA LYS A 117 -1.79 7.73 -16.29
C LYS A 117 -1.93 8.72 -15.14
N ALA A 118 -2.10 8.23 -13.91
CA ALA A 118 -2.24 9.09 -12.74
C ALA A 118 -0.99 9.96 -12.52
N ARG A 119 -1.20 11.21 -12.10
CA ARG A 119 -0.15 12.21 -11.86
C ARG A 119 -0.43 12.96 -10.56
N PRO A 120 -0.35 12.29 -9.38
CA PRO A 120 -0.64 12.92 -8.08
C PRO A 120 0.44 13.91 -7.61
N GLY A 121 1.55 14.02 -8.33
CA GLY A 121 2.74 14.73 -7.88
C GLY A 121 3.91 13.77 -7.69
N LEU A 122 5.01 14.30 -7.16
CA LEU A 122 6.20 13.53 -6.84
C LEU A 122 6.08 12.96 -5.43
N ALA A 123 6.48 11.71 -5.25
CA ALA A 123 6.58 11.03 -3.98
C ALA A 123 8.04 10.76 -3.61
N ASP A 124 8.31 10.66 -2.31
CA ASP A 124 9.58 10.13 -1.82
C ASP A 124 9.67 8.63 -2.10
N ILE A 125 8.58 7.93 -1.81
CA ILE A 125 8.49 6.48 -1.90
C ILE A 125 7.30 6.12 -2.79
N ILE A 126 7.50 5.23 -3.75
CA ILE A 126 6.41 4.55 -4.45
C ILE A 126 6.45 3.07 -4.05
N LEU A 127 5.31 2.55 -3.62
CA LEU A 127 5.11 1.13 -3.31
C LEU A 127 4.24 0.47 -4.38
N ALA A 128 4.61 -0.73 -4.81
CA ALA A 128 3.71 -1.70 -5.44
C ALA A 128 4.01 -3.11 -4.93
N MET A 129 3.69 -3.30 -3.64
CA MET A 129 3.90 -4.53 -2.88
C MET A 129 2.78 -5.56 -3.15
N ASN A 130 2.91 -6.74 -2.57
CA ASN A 130 2.04 -7.90 -2.78
C ASN A 130 1.98 -8.36 -4.25
N PHE A 131 3.11 -8.27 -4.95
CA PHE A 131 3.31 -8.62 -6.36
C PHE A 131 2.39 -7.86 -7.32
N SER A 132 1.89 -6.68 -6.93
CA SER A 132 0.82 -6.00 -7.66
C SER A 132 1.19 -5.63 -9.11
N TYR A 133 2.47 -5.36 -9.39
CA TYR A 133 2.93 -5.08 -10.75
C TYR A 133 2.94 -6.31 -11.67
N TYR A 134 2.73 -7.53 -11.15
CA TYR A 134 2.58 -8.75 -11.97
C TYR A 134 1.32 -8.71 -12.85
N LEU A 135 0.41 -7.76 -12.61
CA LEU A 135 -0.72 -7.47 -13.50
C LEU A 135 -0.28 -7.04 -14.90
N PHE A 136 0.95 -6.54 -15.07
CA PHE A 136 1.51 -6.23 -16.38
C PHE A 136 2.13 -7.46 -17.04
N LEU A 137 1.32 -8.15 -17.85
CA LEU A 137 1.72 -9.41 -18.50
C LEU A 137 2.60 -9.23 -19.73
N LYS A 138 2.72 -8.00 -20.26
CA LYS A 138 3.60 -7.69 -21.40
C LYS A 138 4.78 -6.84 -20.96
N ARG A 139 5.95 -7.13 -21.56
CA ARG A 139 7.20 -6.40 -21.30
C ARG A 139 7.07 -4.89 -21.53
N ASP A 140 6.33 -4.47 -22.56
CA ASP A 140 6.13 -3.04 -22.85
C ASP A 140 5.23 -2.35 -21.81
N GLU A 141 4.23 -3.06 -21.27
CA GLU A 141 3.37 -2.54 -20.21
C GLU A 141 4.17 -2.40 -18.90
N LEU A 142 4.98 -3.40 -18.55
CA LEU A 142 5.87 -3.34 -17.38
C LEU A 142 6.92 -2.21 -17.51
N ARG A 143 7.50 -2.04 -18.70
CA ARG A 143 8.42 -0.93 -18.98
C ARG A 143 7.74 0.43 -18.83
N ALA A 144 6.50 0.55 -19.33
CA ALA A 144 5.71 1.77 -19.17
C ALA A 144 5.42 2.05 -17.69
N TYR A 145 5.15 1.01 -16.89
CA TYR A 145 4.98 1.15 -15.45
C TYR A 145 6.23 1.69 -14.76
N PHE A 146 7.40 1.09 -14.97
CA PHE A 146 8.63 1.59 -14.37
C PHE A 146 8.99 3.01 -14.82
N ALA A 147 8.71 3.37 -16.07
CA ALA A 147 8.88 4.75 -16.54
C ALA A 147 7.90 5.72 -15.85
N SER A 148 6.66 5.30 -15.61
CA SER A 148 5.65 6.08 -14.87
C SER A 148 6.05 6.28 -13.41
N ALA A 149 6.49 5.21 -12.73
CA ALA A 149 6.97 5.26 -11.36
C ALA A 149 8.19 6.18 -11.23
N LEU A 150 9.19 6.04 -12.10
CA LEU A 150 10.36 6.91 -12.10
C LEU A 150 10.01 8.39 -12.29
N GLN A 151 9.04 8.71 -13.14
CA GLN A 151 8.56 10.09 -13.33
C GLN A 151 7.78 10.64 -12.12
N GLY A 152 7.21 9.74 -11.30
CA GLY A 152 6.49 10.09 -10.08
C GLY A 152 7.36 10.15 -8.84
N LEU A 153 8.66 9.91 -8.93
CA LEU A 153 9.60 10.00 -7.82
C LEU A 153 10.30 11.36 -7.80
N VAL A 154 10.57 11.87 -6.60
CA VAL A 154 11.58 12.91 -6.40
C VAL A 154 12.96 12.40 -6.84
N ALA A 155 13.93 13.31 -6.99
CA ALA A 155 15.25 12.97 -7.55
C ALA A 155 15.99 11.87 -6.76
N ASP A 156 15.81 11.83 -5.45
CA ASP A 156 16.33 10.80 -4.55
C ASP A 156 15.25 9.79 -4.12
N GLY A 157 14.14 9.68 -4.84
CA GLY A 157 13.06 8.79 -4.46
C GLY A 157 13.42 7.30 -4.55
N ILE A 158 12.58 6.46 -3.96
CA ILE A 158 12.73 4.99 -3.98
C ILE A 158 11.43 4.35 -4.47
N LEU A 159 11.56 3.43 -5.43
CA LEU A 159 10.50 2.49 -5.79
C LEU A 159 10.76 1.18 -5.05
N SER A 160 9.81 0.74 -4.24
CA SER A 160 9.85 -0.56 -3.54
C SER A 160 8.83 -1.52 -4.12
N LEU A 161 9.31 -2.74 -4.40
CA LEU A 161 8.58 -3.82 -5.05
C LEU A 161 8.99 -5.13 -4.41
N ASP A 162 8.08 -6.10 -4.37
CA ASP A 162 8.38 -7.48 -4.02
C ASP A 162 8.40 -8.36 -5.28
N ALA A 163 9.36 -9.29 -5.33
CA ALA A 163 9.51 -10.20 -6.45
C ALA A 163 9.64 -11.61 -5.91
N TYR A 164 8.84 -12.52 -6.44
CA TYR A 164 8.96 -13.94 -6.16
C TYR A 164 9.63 -14.62 -7.34
N GLY A 165 10.79 -15.22 -7.08
CA GLY A 165 11.58 -15.91 -8.09
C GLY A 165 13.02 -16.11 -7.64
N GLY A 166 13.87 -16.51 -8.59
CA GLY A 166 15.27 -16.84 -8.33
C GLY A 166 15.50 -18.34 -8.19
N TYR A 167 16.78 -18.73 -8.23
CA TYR A 167 17.19 -20.14 -8.26
C TYR A 167 16.78 -20.95 -7.02
N GLU A 168 16.57 -20.25 -5.90
CA GLU A 168 16.24 -20.85 -4.60
C GLU A 168 14.74 -20.82 -4.27
N ALA A 169 13.91 -20.26 -5.16
CA ALA A 169 12.47 -20.26 -4.95
C ALA A 169 11.93 -21.71 -5.00
N PRO A 170 11.27 -22.21 -3.95
CA PRO A 170 10.68 -23.55 -3.96
C PRO A 170 9.59 -23.60 -5.04
N MET A 171 9.60 -24.64 -5.88
CA MET A 171 8.53 -24.86 -6.86
C MET A 171 7.18 -25.13 -6.20
#